data_AF-A0A1B6LIA4-F1
#
_entry.id   AF-A0A1B6LIA4-F1
#
_cell.length_a   1.000
_cell.length_b   1.000
_cell.length_c   1.000
_cell.angle_alpha   90.00
_cell.angle_beta   90.00
_cell.angle_gamma   90.00
#
_symmetry.space_group_name_H-M   'P 1'
#
loop_
_entity.id
_entity.type
_entity.pdbx_description
1 polymer ?
#
loop_
_entity_poly.entity_id
_entity_poly.type
_entity_poly.pdbx_seq_one_letter_code
_entity_poly.pdbx_strand_id
1 'polypeptide(L)'
;TPAEVSHGNALKATISKHQRLKNQYEEEYFTRLPTSKKDRHKGRHSMTVGNIGDHLTHFENISVLEDEGAVSGQKRKRKSGGKHQLGKKKGFKRRKGHSF
;
A
#
# COMPACT_ATOMS: atom_id res chain seq x y z
N THR A 1 28.30 4.94 29.57
CA THR A 1 27.66 5.24 28.26
C THR A 1 26.17 5.16 28.45
N PRO A 2 25.36 6.11 27.95
CA PRO A 2 23.90 5.99 28.05
C PRO A 2 23.42 4.74 27.28
N ALA A 3 22.40 4.06 27.81
CA ALA A 3 21.85 2.85 27.21
C ALA A 3 21.10 3.18 25.92
N GLU A 4 21.50 2.57 24.80
CA GLU A 4 20.76 2.66 23.54
C GLU A 4 19.45 1.87 23.66
N VAL A 5 18.34 2.59 23.77
CA VAL A 5 17.00 1.98 23.67
C VAL A 5 16.71 1.76 22.19
N SER A 6 16.96 0.53 21.72
CA SER A 6 16.57 0.11 20.38
C SER A 6 15.06 -0.08 20.32
N HIS A 7 14.35 0.90 19.74
CA HIS A 7 12.94 0.74 19.42
C HIS A 7 12.81 -0.17 18.19
N GLY A 8 12.24 -1.36 18.38
CA GLY A 8 12.05 -2.34 17.32
C GLY A 8 11.13 -1.81 16.21
N ASN A 9 11.66 -1.70 15.00
CA ASN A 9 10.86 -1.30 13.84
C ASN A 9 10.10 -2.52 13.27
N ALA A 10 8.85 -2.69 13.69
CA ALA A 10 7.99 -3.81 13.29
C ALA A 10 7.87 -3.97 11.77
N LEU A 11 7.77 -2.87 11.01
CA LEU A 11 7.70 -2.92 9.55
C LEU A 11 8.96 -3.50 8.93
N LYS A 12 10.14 -3.04 9.39
CA LYS A 12 11.42 -3.57 8.91
C LYS A 12 11.53 -5.06 9.23
N ALA A 13 11.06 -5.49 10.40
CA ALA A 13 11.04 -6.89 10.79
C ALA A 13 10.14 -7.73 9.87
N THR A 14 8.92 -7.29 9.56
CA THR A 14 8.01 -8.01 8.65
C THR A 14 8.55 -8.09 7.21
N ILE A 15 9.12 -7.00 6.69
CA ILE A 15 9.74 -6.98 5.35
C ILE A 15 10.94 -7.93 5.31
N SER A 16 11.80 -7.89 6.32
CA SER A 16 12.96 -8.78 6.45
C SER A 16 12.54 -10.25 6.49
N LYS A 17 11.50 -10.58 7.28
CA LYS A 17 10.94 -11.94 7.35
C LYS A 17 10.45 -12.41 5.98
N HIS A 18 9.68 -11.58 5.27
CA HIS A 18 9.18 -11.94 3.94
C HIS A 18 10.33 -12.15 2.94
N GLN A 19 11.36 -11.29 2.96
CA GLN A 19 12.52 -11.44 2.08
C GLN A 19 13.28 -12.74 2.37
N ARG A 20 13.47 -13.08 3.64
CA ARG A 20 14.11 -14.33 4.05
C ARG A 20 13.33 -15.55 3.54
N LEU A 21 12.00 -15.56 3.72
CA LEU A 21 11.15 -16.66 3.24
C LEU A 21 11.23 -16.81 1.72
N LYS A 22 11.23 -15.69 0.99
CA LYS A 22 11.41 -15.70 -0.46
C LYS A 22 12.75 -16.32 -0.84
N ASN A 23 13.85 -15.88 -0.23
CA ASN A 23 15.19 -16.40 -0.53
C ASN A 23 15.30 -17.90 -0.23
N GLN A 24 14.77 -18.34 0.91
CA GLN A 24 14.74 -19.76 1.29
C GLN A 24 14.05 -20.62 0.22
N TYR A 25 12.89 -20.16 -0.27
CA TYR A 25 12.20 -20.85 -1.36
C TYR A 25 13.04 -20.88 -2.66
N GLU A 26 13.65 -19.76 -3.03
CA GLU A 26 14.47 -19.70 -4.25
C GLU A 26 15.71 -20.60 -4.17
N GLU A 27 16.31 -20.74 -2.98
CA GLU A 27 17.44 -21.64 -2.71
C GLU A 27 17.03 -23.12 -2.70
N GLU A 28 15.88 -23.44 -2.11
CA GLU A 28 15.38 -24.81 -2.01
C GLU A 28 15.00 -25.39 -3.39
N TYR A 29 14.38 -24.59 -4.24
CA TYR A 29 13.87 -25.02 -5.55
C TYR A 29 14.72 -24.54 -6.73
N PHE A 30 15.85 -23.88 -6.49
CA PHE A 30 16.76 -23.34 -7.51
C PHE A 30 16.06 -22.52 -8.62
N THR A 31 14.96 -21.85 -8.29
CA THR A 31 14.13 -21.10 -9.23
C THR A 31 13.74 -19.75 -8.65
N ARG A 32 13.69 -18.70 -9.49
CA ARG A 32 13.32 -17.35 -9.05
C ARG A 32 11.81 -17.15 -9.08
N LEU A 33 11.29 -16.46 -8.07
CA LEU A 33 9.86 -16.13 -8.01
C LEU A 33 9.53 -14.94 -8.93
N PRO A 34 8.48 -15.04 -9.78
CA PRO A 34 8.05 -13.92 -10.60
C PRO A 34 7.56 -12.75 -9.73
N THR A 35 7.86 -11.52 -10.13
CA THR A 35 7.42 -10.31 -9.42
C THR A 35 6.34 -9.58 -10.20
N SER A 36 5.19 -9.33 -9.56
CA SER A 36 4.10 -8.58 -10.18
C SER A 36 4.37 -7.07 -10.15
N LYS A 37 3.68 -6.31 -11.01
CA LYS A 37 3.74 -4.83 -10.98
C LYS A 37 3.26 -4.28 -9.63
N LYS A 38 2.29 -4.95 -9.00
CA LYS A 38 1.75 -4.59 -7.69
C LYS A 38 2.83 -4.71 -6.61
N ASP A 39 3.63 -5.78 -6.64
CA ASP A 39 4.70 -6.00 -5.65
C ASP A 39 5.81 -4.96 -5.81
N ARG A 40 6.18 -4.66 -7.07
CA ARG A 40 7.15 -3.59 -7.37
C ARG A 40 6.67 -2.23 -6.88
N HIS A 41 5.39 -1.90 -7.07
CA HIS A 41 4.80 -0.66 -6.56
C HIS A 41 4.81 -0.63 -5.03
N LYS A 42 4.39 -1.71 -4.36
CA LYS A 42 4.43 -1.82 -2.90
C LYS A 42 5.84 -1.60 -2.35
N GLY A 43 6.86 -2.18 -2.98
CA GLY A 43 8.27 -2.00 -2.59
C GLY A 43 8.75 -0.55 -2.71
N ARG A 44 8.30 0.19 -3.74
CA ARG A 44 8.65 1.61 -3.90
C ARG A 44 8.00 2.51 -2.84
N HIS A 45 6.80 2.15 -2.39
CA HIS A 45 6.00 3.02 -1.53
C HIS A 45 6.09 2.67 -0.03
N SER A 46 6.64 1.52 0.36
CA SER A 46 6.65 1.05 1.76
C SER A 46 7.43 1.93 2.73
N MET A 47 8.50 2.61 2.27
CA MET A 47 9.40 3.43 3.10
C MET A 47 9.36 4.91 2.70
N THR A 48 8.22 5.38 2.20
CA THR A 48 8.03 6.79 1.84
C THR A 48 7.48 7.59 3.02
N VAL A 49 7.88 8.85 3.17
CA VAL A 49 7.48 9.73 4.30
C VAL A 49 5.96 9.73 4.52
N GLY A 50 5.16 9.75 3.45
CA GLY A 50 3.71 9.71 3.54
C GLY A 50 3.13 8.40 4.07
N ASN A 51 3.78 7.26 3.82
CA ASN A 51 3.31 5.95 4.26
C ASN A 51 3.91 5.52 5.60
N ILE A 52 5.08 6.05 5.97
CA ILE A 52 5.72 5.78 7.26
C ILE A 52 4.82 6.22 8.42
N GLY A 53 4.12 7.36 8.29
CA GLY A 53 3.17 7.83 9.30
C GLY A 53 2.00 6.87 9.51
N ASP A 54 1.40 6.39 8.41
CA ASP A 54 0.34 5.38 8.45
C ASP A 54 0.85 4.08 9.10
N HIS A 55 2.07 3.67 8.82
CA HIS A 55 2.63 2.47 9.41
C HIS A 55 3.04 2.60 10.88
N LEU A 56 3.43 3.79 11.34
CA LEU A 56 3.76 4.05 12.74
C LEU A 56 2.50 4.12 13.61
N THR A 57 1.40 4.63 13.05
CA THR A 57 0.12 4.80 13.75
C THR A 57 -0.82 3.62 13.58
N HIS A 58 -0.54 2.71 12.64
CA HIS A 58 -1.25 1.45 12.50
C HIS A 58 -0.61 0.38 13.39
N PHE A 59 -1.18 0.21 14.57
CA PHE A 59 -0.89 -0.91 15.45
C PHE A 59 -1.49 -2.18 14.84
N GLU A 60 -0.77 -3.31 14.95
CA GLU A 60 -1.21 -4.61 14.44
C GLU A 60 -2.59 -5.01 15.01
N ASN A 61 -3.15 -6.11 14.50
CA ASN A 61 -4.56 -6.47 14.64
C ASN A 61 -5.17 -6.22 16.04
N ILE A 62 -5.78 -5.04 16.20
CA ILE A 62 -6.55 -4.65 17.39
C ILE A 62 -7.92 -5.32 17.43
N SER A 63 -8.25 -6.25 16.51
CA SER A 63 -9.52 -6.96 16.54
C SER A 63 -9.75 -7.73 17.83
N VAL A 64 -8.68 -8.13 18.53
CA VAL A 64 -8.76 -8.77 19.85
C VAL A 64 -9.19 -7.78 20.94
N LEU A 65 -8.96 -6.48 20.73
CA LEU A 65 -9.34 -5.40 21.63
C LEU A 65 -10.75 -4.84 21.32
N GLU A 66 -11.34 -5.17 20.17
CA GLU A 66 -12.66 -4.70 19.73
C GLU A 66 -13.83 -5.59 20.18
N ASP A 67 -13.59 -6.67 20.95
CA ASP A 67 -14.61 -7.69 21.30
C ASP A 67 -15.54 -7.34 22.49
N GLU A 68 -15.51 -6.12 23.00
CA GLU A 68 -16.51 -5.67 23.98
C GLU A 68 -16.91 -4.21 23.71
N GLY A 69 -17.90 -4.01 22.83
CA GLY A 69 -18.77 -2.84 22.88
C GLY A 69 -18.30 -1.54 22.21
N ALA A 70 -17.61 -1.57 21.07
CA ALA A 70 -17.26 -0.34 20.35
C ALA A 70 -18.25 0.02 19.24
N VAL A 71 -19.03 1.08 19.49
CA VAL A 71 -19.80 1.87 18.51
C VAL A 71 -19.03 1.98 17.21
N SER A 72 -19.68 1.58 16.12
CA SER A 72 -19.16 1.60 14.75
C SER A 72 -18.57 2.97 14.36
N GLY A 73 -17.28 3.15 14.60
CA GLY A 73 -16.48 4.23 14.05
C GLY A 73 -16.51 4.12 12.53
N GLN A 74 -17.15 5.11 11.90
CA GLN A 74 -17.37 5.18 10.46
C GLN A 74 -16.15 4.67 9.66
N LYS A 75 -16.31 3.50 9.03
CA LYS A 75 -15.47 3.10 7.90
C LYS A 75 -15.61 4.21 6.86
N ARG A 76 -14.64 5.13 6.81
CA ARG A 76 -14.60 6.19 5.79
C ARG A 76 -14.68 5.49 4.44
N LYS A 77 -15.86 5.56 3.82
CA LYS A 77 -16.13 5.06 2.48
C LYS A 77 -15.11 5.75 1.59
N ARG A 78 -14.06 5.04 1.17
CA ARG A 78 -13.22 5.50 0.06
C ARG A 78 -14.22 5.73 -1.07
N LYS A 79 -14.24 6.93 -1.66
CA LYS A 79 -15.04 7.20 -2.86
C LYS A 79 -14.48 6.31 -3.96
N SER A 80 -14.93 5.05 -4.01
CA SER A 80 -14.85 4.23 -5.20
C SER A 80 -15.57 5.03 -6.27
N GLY A 81 -14.85 5.30 -7.36
CA GLY A 81 -15.32 6.12 -8.46
C GLY A 81 -16.75 5.74 -8.80
N GLY A 82 -17.67 6.69 -8.57
CA GLY A 82 -19.06 6.53 -8.94
C GLY A 82 -19.10 6.19 -10.42
N LYS A 83 -19.66 5.03 -10.73
CA LYS A 83 -20.17 4.73 -12.06
C LYS A 83 -21.30 5.73 -12.33
N HIS A 84 -20.96 6.92 -12.80
CA HIS A 84 -21.91 7.76 -13.51
C HIS A 84 -22.02 7.20 -14.92
N GLN A 85 -23.00 6.32 -15.09
CA GLN A 85 -23.71 6.27 -16.35
C GLN A 85 -24.25 7.67 -16.67
N LEU A 86 -24.28 7.97 -17.97
CA LEU A 86 -24.82 9.18 -18.62
C LEU A 86 -24.06 10.49 -18.42
N GLY A 87 -23.47 10.98 -19.52
CA GLY A 87 -23.38 12.42 -19.75
C GLY A 87 -22.11 12.91 -20.43
N LYS A 88 -22.21 13.07 -21.76
CA LYS A 88 -21.50 14.08 -22.57
C LYS A 88 -20.02 13.80 -22.85
N LYS A 89 -19.79 13.21 -24.03
CA LYS A 89 -18.54 13.29 -24.80
C LYS A 89 -18.07 14.75 -24.82
N LYS A 90 -17.00 15.07 -24.09
CA LYS A 90 -16.35 16.38 -24.14
C LYS A 90 -15.69 16.49 -25.52
N GLY A 91 -16.28 17.31 -26.39
CA GLY A 91 -15.90 17.44 -27.80
C GLY A 91 -14.43 17.81 -27.98
N PHE A 92 -13.75 17.08 -28.86
CA PHE A 92 -12.48 17.49 -29.44
C PHE A 92 -12.70 18.79 -30.21
N LYS A 93 -12.15 19.91 -29.74
CA LYS A 93 -12.05 21.13 -30.55
C LYS A 93 -11.12 20.84 -31.73
N ARG A 94 -11.71 20.54 -32.90
CA ARG A 94 -10.98 20.46 -34.17
C ARG A 94 -10.50 21.87 -34.51
N ARG A 95 -9.19 22.11 -34.47
CA ARG A 95 -8.57 23.29 -35.11
C ARG A 95 -8.85 23.18 -36.61
N LYS A 96 -9.69 24.07 -37.14
CA LYS A 96 -9.89 24.23 -38.58
C LYS A 96 -8.63 24.91 -39.12
N GLY A 97 -7.86 24.22 -39.96
CA GLY A 97 -6.74 24.82 -40.68
C GLY A 97 -7.25 25.93 -41.59
N HIS A 98 -6.51 27.04 -41.66
CA HIS A 98 -6.73 28.08 -42.66
C HIS A 98 -5.93 27.68 -43.89
N SER A 99 -6.61 27.52 -45.03
CA SER A 99 -6.02 27.39 -46.35
C SER A 99 -5.96 28.78 -46.98
N PHE A 100 -4.75 29.28 -47.25
CA PHE A 100 -4.38 30.16 -48.38
C PHE A 100 -2.86 30.10 -48.54
#